data_AF-J9FVZ3-F1
#
_entry.id   AF-J9FVZ3-F1
#
_cell.length_a   1.000
_cell.length_b   1.000
_cell.length_c   1.000
_cell.angle_alpha   90.00
_cell.angle_beta   90.00
_cell.angle_gamma   90.00
#
_symmetry.space_group_name_H-M   'P 1'
#
loop_
_entity.id
_entity.type
_entity.pdbx_description
1 polymer ?
#
loop_
_entity_poly.entity_id
_entity_poly.type
_entity_poly.pdbx_seq_one_letter_code
_entity_poly.pdbx_strand_id
1 'polypeptide(L)'
;MLEEEEAVKLITPKSLLILVDHHRAMLAASKKVLEGIKTKIIIDHHRRAEDIISDTVLLYLEPSSSSTSELVTELVGYFDDRLDITSAEATALYAGIALDTKNFAVQTGERTFEAAALLRRSGAHPNVVRLLFKDDLEWVQKKAKLVASAKMPIPGMALSIYRNADRDQQSSVLAAQTADTLITINGISVGVAIVEYKDGSLGVSARSDGTVNVQRIMEELGGGGHQTVAGVQIENTNAKDVEPQIIALAKEQLEERDNNESNSAARC
;
A
#
# COMPACT_ATOMS: atom_id res chain seq x y z
N MET A 1 -1.07 -13.56 -20.27
CA MET A 1 0.20 -12.92 -19.90
C MET A 1 1.31 -13.72 -20.58
N LEU A 2 2.35 -13.09 -21.11
CA LEU A 2 3.49 -13.80 -21.73
C LEU A 2 4.49 -14.19 -20.63
N GLU A 3 5.10 -15.37 -20.77
CA GLU A 3 6.20 -15.78 -19.89
C GLU A 3 7.50 -15.06 -20.28
N GLU A 4 8.45 -14.94 -19.33
CA GLU A 4 9.72 -14.22 -19.55
C GLU A 4 10.46 -14.69 -20.82
N GLU A 5 10.56 -16.01 -21.01
CA GLU A 5 11.28 -16.59 -22.14
C GLU A 5 10.65 -16.28 -23.50
N GLU A 6 9.33 -16.11 -23.52
CA GLU A 6 8.59 -15.72 -24.73
C GLU A 6 8.80 -14.24 -25.02
N ALA A 7 8.70 -13.40 -24.00
CA ALA A 7 8.91 -11.95 -24.12
C ALA A 7 10.32 -11.62 -24.64
N VAL A 8 11.36 -12.29 -24.13
CA VAL A 8 12.75 -12.08 -24.56
C VAL A 8 12.95 -12.40 -26.03
N LYS A 9 12.26 -13.42 -26.58
CA LYS A 9 12.36 -13.78 -28.01
C LYS A 9 11.74 -12.73 -28.94
N LEU A 10 10.85 -11.88 -28.42
CA LEU A 10 10.18 -10.82 -29.18
C LEU A 10 10.96 -9.49 -29.17
N ILE A 11 12.06 -9.41 -28.40
CA ILE A 11 12.85 -8.18 -28.28
C ILE A 11 13.55 -7.86 -29.60
N THR A 12 13.39 -6.61 -30.05
CA THR A 12 14.10 -6.05 -31.21
C THR A 12 14.82 -4.77 -30.82
N PRO A 13 15.77 -4.27 -31.64
CA PRO A 13 16.42 -2.98 -31.40
C PRO A 13 15.46 -1.78 -31.39
N LYS A 14 14.22 -1.93 -31.88
CA LYS A 14 13.18 -0.89 -31.89
C LYS A 14 12.13 -1.04 -30.78
N SER A 15 12.26 -2.06 -29.93
CA SER A 15 11.31 -2.30 -28.85
C SER A 15 11.34 -1.16 -27.83
N LEU A 16 10.16 -0.78 -27.35
CA LEU A 16 9.95 0.18 -26.27
C LEU A 16 9.41 -0.58 -25.05
N LEU A 17 10.05 -0.38 -23.90
CA LEU A 17 9.56 -0.89 -22.62
C LEU A 17 8.83 0.23 -21.87
N ILE A 18 7.56 0.00 -21.53
CA ILE A 18 6.79 0.91 -20.67
C ILE A 18 6.65 0.23 -19.32
N LEU A 19 7.28 0.80 -18.30
CA LEU A 19 7.13 0.38 -16.92
C LEU A 19 5.99 1.19 -16.29
N VAL A 20 5.04 0.48 -15.70
CA VAL A 20 3.89 1.07 -15.02
C VAL A 20 3.94 0.67 -13.54
N ASP A 21 3.60 1.61 -12.66
CA ASP A 21 3.39 1.40 -11.23
C ASP A 21 4.63 1.00 -10.42
N HIS A 22 5.80 1.11 -11.04
CA HIS A 22 7.08 0.99 -10.36
C HIS A 22 8.19 1.67 -11.16
N HIS A 23 9.20 2.15 -10.45
CA HIS A 23 10.40 2.77 -11.03
C HIS A 23 11.71 2.12 -10.56
N ARG A 24 11.64 1.02 -9.79
CA ARG A 24 12.81 0.31 -9.24
C ARG A 24 13.02 -1.02 -9.95
N ALA A 25 14.26 -1.30 -10.36
CA ALA A 25 14.59 -2.49 -11.16
C ALA A 25 14.22 -3.82 -10.47
N MET A 26 14.32 -3.87 -9.14
CA MET A 26 13.99 -5.05 -8.35
C MET A 26 12.50 -5.41 -8.34
N LEU A 27 11.62 -4.45 -8.69
CA LEU A 27 10.17 -4.66 -8.77
C LEU A 27 9.73 -5.07 -10.18
N ALA A 28 10.64 -5.05 -11.17
CA ALA A 28 10.30 -5.40 -12.53
C ALA A 28 9.93 -6.89 -12.64
N ALA A 29 8.84 -7.16 -13.37
CA ALA A 29 8.36 -8.53 -13.58
C ALA A 29 9.38 -9.45 -14.25
N SER A 30 10.31 -8.89 -15.04
CA SER A 30 11.42 -9.62 -15.63
C SER A 30 12.67 -8.75 -15.72
N LYS A 31 13.73 -9.21 -15.06
CA LYS A 31 15.06 -8.59 -15.15
C LYS A 31 15.63 -8.71 -16.57
N LYS A 32 15.43 -9.84 -17.25
CA LYS A 32 15.95 -10.05 -18.61
C LYS A 32 15.31 -9.12 -19.64
N VAL A 33 14.00 -8.90 -19.54
CA VAL A 33 13.30 -7.95 -20.42
C VAL A 33 13.76 -6.51 -20.13
N LEU A 34 13.90 -6.15 -18.86
CA LEU A 34 14.39 -4.83 -18.45
C LEU A 34 15.79 -4.51 -19.00
N GLU A 35 16.70 -5.49 -18.93
CA GLU A 35 18.08 -5.34 -19.42
C GLU A 35 18.15 -5.43 -20.96
N GLY A 36 17.29 -6.24 -21.57
CA GLY A 36 17.26 -6.47 -23.02
C GLY A 36 16.72 -5.30 -23.85
N ILE A 37 15.88 -4.44 -23.26
CA ILE A 37 15.29 -3.29 -23.96
C ILE A 37 15.94 -1.99 -23.50
N LYS A 38 16.59 -1.28 -24.43
CA LYS A 38 17.30 -0.02 -24.13
C LYS A 38 16.35 1.16 -23.94
N THR A 39 15.36 1.30 -24.81
CA THR A 39 14.40 2.41 -24.82
C THR A 39 13.30 2.18 -23.79
N LYS A 40 13.25 3.00 -22.74
CA LYS A 40 12.34 2.82 -21.60
C LYS A 40 11.52 4.06 -21.32
N ILE A 41 10.26 3.88 -20.92
CA ILE A 41 9.40 4.91 -20.34
C ILE A 41 8.90 4.41 -18.98
N ILE A 42 8.86 5.28 -17.98
CA ILE A 42 8.31 4.99 -16.66
C ILE A 42 7.07 5.88 -16.45
N ILE A 43 5.97 5.28 -16.00
CA ILE A 43 4.76 5.96 -15.54
C ILE A 43 4.45 5.42 -14.15
N ASP A 44 4.57 6.26 -13.13
CA ASP A 44 4.45 5.81 -11.75
C ASP A 44 3.97 6.95 -10.83
N HIS A 45 3.27 6.60 -9.75
CA HIS A 45 2.76 7.52 -8.74
C HIS A 45 3.45 7.33 -7.37
N HIS A 46 4.42 6.43 -7.26
CA HIS A 46 5.18 6.26 -6.02
C HIS A 46 6.20 7.39 -5.79
N ARG A 47 6.55 7.64 -4.54
CA ARG A 47 7.66 8.55 -4.21
C ARG A 47 8.96 8.03 -4.80
N ARG A 48 9.79 8.94 -5.30
CA ARG A 48 11.10 8.61 -5.87
C ARG A 48 11.98 7.86 -4.87
N ALA A 49 12.49 6.70 -5.29
CA ALA A 49 13.53 5.96 -4.61
C ALA A 49 14.93 6.32 -5.13
N GLU A 50 15.95 6.07 -4.31
CA GLU A 50 17.36 6.31 -4.69
C GLU A 50 17.82 5.37 -5.81
N ASP A 51 17.33 4.13 -5.82
CA ASP A 51 17.65 3.07 -6.77
C ASP A 51 16.69 3.03 -7.98
N ILE A 52 16.22 4.21 -8.40
CA ILE A 52 15.40 4.38 -9.60
C ILE A 52 16.14 3.90 -10.87
N ILE A 53 15.41 3.27 -11.79
CA ILE A 53 15.93 2.87 -13.10
C ILE A 53 16.40 4.12 -13.87
N SER A 54 17.67 4.13 -14.27
CA SER A 54 18.27 5.21 -15.07
C SER A 54 17.98 5.04 -16.58
N ASP A 55 18.37 6.06 -17.36
CA ASP A 55 18.40 6.02 -18.83
C ASP A 55 17.04 5.75 -19.50
N THR A 56 16.01 6.46 -19.03
CA THR A 56 14.66 6.44 -19.59
C THR A 56 14.45 7.60 -20.57
N VAL A 57 13.72 7.35 -21.65
CA VAL A 57 13.30 8.39 -22.61
C VAL A 57 12.30 9.36 -21.97
N LEU A 58 11.39 8.84 -21.14
CA LEU A 58 10.42 9.62 -20.40
C LEU A 58 10.26 9.01 -19.00
N LEU A 59 10.32 9.88 -18.00
CA LEU A 59 9.96 9.56 -16.62
C LEU A 59 8.77 10.44 -16.25
N TYR A 60 7.58 9.83 -16.15
CA TYR A 60 6.38 10.48 -15.67
C TYR A 60 6.08 9.97 -14.25
N LEU A 61 6.57 10.71 -13.26
CA LEU A 61 6.49 10.35 -11.85
C LEU A 61 5.68 11.41 -11.10
N GLU A 62 4.49 11.05 -10.61
CA GLU A 62 3.57 11.97 -9.95
C GLU A 62 3.13 11.46 -8.57
N PRO A 63 3.91 11.70 -7.51
CA PRO A 63 3.63 11.21 -6.15
C PRO A 63 2.34 11.73 -5.50
N SER A 64 1.70 12.71 -6.13
CA SER A 64 0.44 13.31 -5.67
C SER A 64 -0.80 12.67 -6.31
N SER A 65 -0.63 11.89 -7.37
CA SER A 65 -1.73 11.21 -8.07
C SER A 65 -2.15 9.95 -7.32
N SER A 66 -3.43 9.58 -7.44
CA SER A 66 -3.98 8.48 -6.63
C SER A 66 -3.39 7.11 -6.97
N SER A 67 -3.07 6.90 -8.24
CA SER A 67 -2.69 5.61 -8.80
C SER A 67 -2.04 5.79 -10.16
N THR A 68 -1.27 4.81 -10.60
CA THR A 68 -0.81 4.75 -12.00
C THR A 68 -1.99 4.62 -12.98
N SER A 69 -3.11 4.04 -12.53
CA SER A 69 -4.35 3.97 -13.34
C SER A 69 -4.94 5.34 -13.63
N GLU A 70 -4.87 6.29 -12.69
CA GLU A 70 -5.24 7.70 -12.92
C GLU A 70 -4.34 8.31 -14.01
N LEU A 71 -3.01 8.19 -13.86
CA LEU A 71 -2.05 8.74 -14.81
C LEU A 71 -2.23 8.21 -16.23
N VAL A 72 -2.41 6.90 -16.38
CA VAL A 72 -2.66 6.27 -17.69
C VAL A 72 -3.98 6.75 -18.28
N THR A 73 -5.03 6.87 -17.46
CA THR A 73 -6.34 7.35 -17.91
C THR A 73 -6.26 8.76 -18.46
N GLU A 74 -5.56 9.65 -17.78
CA GLU A 74 -5.34 11.03 -18.25
C GLU A 74 -4.51 11.05 -19.54
N LEU A 75 -3.41 10.31 -19.58
CA LEU A 75 -2.53 10.24 -20.75
C LEU A 75 -3.29 9.81 -22.01
N VAL A 76 -4.10 8.75 -21.92
CA VAL A 76 -4.90 8.30 -23.06
C VAL A 76 -6.00 9.30 -23.39
N GLY A 77 -6.57 9.96 -22.38
CA GLY A 77 -7.58 11.02 -22.55
C GLY A 77 -7.09 12.23 -23.34
N TYR A 78 -5.78 12.53 -23.34
CA TYR A 78 -5.21 13.60 -24.18
C TYR A 78 -5.24 13.30 -25.68
N PHE A 79 -5.29 12.02 -26.07
CA PHE A 79 -5.28 11.62 -27.48
C PHE A 79 -6.68 11.37 -28.05
N ASP A 80 -7.66 11.05 -27.19
CA ASP A 80 -9.04 10.80 -27.58
C ASP A 80 -10.01 11.14 -26.44
N ASP A 81 -10.91 12.10 -26.68
CA ASP A 81 -11.94 12.54 -25.73
C ASP A 81 -12.89 11.41 -25.26
N ARG A 82 -12.97 10.30 -26.00
CA ARG A 82 -13.87 9.17 -25.67
C ARG A 82 -13.17 7.94 -25.08
N LEU A 83 -11.83 7.90 -25.04
CA LEU A 83 -11.03 6.70 -24.82
C LEU A 83 -11.55 5.53 -25.65
N ASP A 84 -10.95 5.23 -26.81
CA ASP A 84 -11.26 4.02 -27.57
C ASP A 84 -10.72 2.76 -26.87
N ILE A 85 -11.34 2.42 -25.74
CA ILE A 85 -11.04 1.25 -24.91
C ILE A 85 -12.31 0.44 -24.68
N THR A 86 -12.15 -0.86 -24.49
CA THR A 86 -13.24 -1.76 -24.14
C THR A 86 -13.74 -1.48 -22.73
N SER A 87 -14.99 -1.86 -22.46
CA SER A 87 -15.55 -1.80 -21.10
C SER A 87 -14.74 -2.63 -20.08
N ALA A 88 -14.06 -3.69 -20.54
CA ALA A 88 -13.19 -4.49 -19.69
C ALA A 88 -11.92 -3.72 -19.28
N GLU A 89 -11.26 -3.06 -20.23
CA GLU A 89 -10.09 -2.20 -19.97
C GLU A 89 -10.45 -1.01 -19.08
N ALA A 90 -11.57 -0.34 -19.37
CA ALA A 90 -12.07 0.74 -18.54
C ALA A 90 -12.37 0.27 -17.10
N THR A 91 -12.94 -0.93 -16.95
CA THR A 91 -13.22 -1.54 -15.64
C THR A 91 -11.92 -1.90 -14.90
N ALA A 92 -10.89 -2.37 -15.60
CA ALA A 92 -9.60 -2.70 -15.00
C ALA A 92 -8.87 -1.45 -14.48
N LEU A 93 -8.80 -0.37 -15.28
CA LEU A 93 -8.24 0.91 -14.85
C LEU A 93 -9.02 1.48 -13.65
N TYR A 94 -10.36 1.42 -13.70
CA TYR A 94 -11.19 1.87 -12.59
C TYR A 94 -10.94 1.04 -11.32
N ALA A 95 -10.71 -0.27 -11.46
CA ALA A 95 -10.39 -1.13 -10.33
C ALA A 95 -9.06 -0.74 -9.67
N GLY A 96 -8.05 -0.35 -10.45
CA GLY A 96 -6.78 0.17 -9.94
C GLY A 96 -6.97 1.46 -9.12
N ILE A 97 -7.70 2.44 -9.66
CA ILE A 97 -8.03 3.67 -8.91
C ILE A 97 -8.76 3.32 -7.61
N ALA A 98 -9.79 2.47 -7.67
CA ALA A 98 -10.58 2.10 -6.51
C ALA A 98 -9.75 1.34 -5.44
N LEU A 99 -8.76 0.55 -5.85
CA LEU A 99 -7.89 -0.19 -4.95
C LEU A 99 -6.93 0.76 -4.20
N ASP A 100 -6.16 1.57 -4.92
CA ASP A 100 -5.12 2.42 -4.33
C ASP A 100 -5.71 3.54 -3.46
N THR A 101 -6.89 4.04 -3.85
CA THR A 101 -7.62 5.06 -3.08
C THR A 101 -8.43 4.48 -1.91
N LYS A 102 -8.45 3.16 -1.72
CA LYS A 102 -9.36 2.46 -0.79
C LYS A 102 -10.83 2.90 -0.99
N ASN A 103 -11.29 2.89 -2.23
CA ASN A 103 -12.59 3.43 -2.68
C ASN A 103 -12.75 4.94 -2.39
N PHE A 104 -11.82 5.75 -2.88
CA PHE A 104 -11.82 7.22 -2.78
C PHE A 104 -11.69 7.79 -1.35
N ALA A 105 -11.23 6.98 -0.40
CA ALA A 105 -11.07 7.36 1.00
C ALA A 105 -9.71 7.98 1.31
N VAL A 106 -8.68 7.64 0.53
CA VAL A 106 -7.30 8.14 0.71
C VAL A 106 -6.70 8.58 -0.61
N GLN A 107 -5.75 9.50 -0.55
CA GLN A 107 -4.95 9.97 -1.71
C GLN A 107 -5.80 10.30 -2.96
N THR A 108 -6.96 10.90 -2.74
CA THR A 108 -7.94 11.19 -3.79
C THR A 108 -8.00 12.70 -4.00
N GLY A 109 -7.79 13.12 -5.25
CA GLY A 109 -7.88 14.52 -5.68
C GLY A 109 -8.98 14.76 -6.72
N GLU A 110 -9.10 16.00 -7.20
CA GLU A 110 -10.02 16.35 -8.29
C GLU A 110 -9.78 15.50 -9.55
N ARG A 111 -8.51 15.34 -9.93
CA ARG A 111 -8.04 14.54 -11.06
C ARG A 111 -8.45 13.07 -10.95
N THR A 112 -8.42 12.51 -9.75
CA THR A 112 -8.88 11.14 -9.48
C THR A 112 -10.35 10.96 -9.84
N PHE A 113 -11.21 11.92 -9.47
CA PHE A 113 -12.63 11.88 -9.79
C PHE A 113 -12.90 12.11 -11.28
N GLU A 114 -12.12 12.97 -11.93
CA GLU A 114 -12.20 13.20 -13.37
C GLU A 114 -11.84 11.93 -14.17
N ALA A 115 -10.74 11.27 -13.81
CA ALA A 115 -10.33 10.00 -14.38
C ALA A 115 -11.39 8.91 -14.17
N ALA A 116 -11.92 8.77 -12.95
CA ALA A 116 -12.99 7.82 -12.65
C ALA A 116 -14.27 8.10 -13.45
N ALA A 117 -14.62 9.39 -13.63
CA ALA A 117 -15.77 9.79 -14.44
C ALA A 117 -15.57 9.48 -15.93
N LEU A 118 -14.36 9.69 -16.45
CA LEU A 118 -14.01 9.35 -17.84
C LEU A 118 -14.10 7.83 -18.06
N LEU A 119 -13.48 7.02 -17.20
CA LEU A 119 -13.57 5.56 -17.26
C LEU A 119 -15.01 5.06 -17.16
N ARG A 120 -15.83 5.69 -16.32
CA ARG A 120 -17.25 5.35 -16.22
C ARG A 120 -17.99 5.64 -17.52
N ARG A 121 -17.71 6.76 -18.20
CA ARG A 121 -18.27 7.07 -19.52
C ARG A 121 -17.82 6.06 -20.58
N SER A 122 -16.58 5.56 -20.49
CA SER A 122 -16.02 4.52 -21.37
C SER A 122 -16.45 3.09 -20.99
N GLY A 123 -17.42 2.94 -20.07
CA GLY A 123 -18.07 1.66 -19.79
C GLY A 123 -17.51 0.87 -18.61
N ALA A 124 -16.71 1.48 -17.73
CA ALA A 124 -16.28 0.83 -16.49
C ALA A 124 -17.49 0.41 -15.64
N HIS A 125 -17.45 -0.80 -15.04
CA HIS A 125 -18.53 -1.35 -14.22
C HIS A 125 -18.13 -1.45 -12.73
N PRO A 126 -18.51 -0.47 -11.87
CA PRO A 126 -18.18 -0.51 -10.44
C PRO A 126 -18.71 -1.74 -9.71
N ASN A 127 -19.81 -2.33 -10.19
CA ASN A 127 -20.33 -3.60 -9.64
C ASN A 127 -19.36 -4.77 -9.86
N VAL A 128 -18.68 -4.84 -11.01
CA VAL A 128 -17.68 -5.88 -11.29
C VAL A 128 -16.47 -5.68 -10.39
N VAL A 129 -16.02 -4.43 -10.21
CA VAL A 129 -14.93 -4.06 -9.30
C VAL A 129 -15.27 -4.48 -7.86
N ARG A 130 -16.50 -4.19 -7.39
CA ARG A 130 -16.97 -4.64 -6.07
C ARG A 130 -16.98 -6.16 -5.94
N LEU A 131 -17.32 -6.90 -7.01
CA LEU A 131 -17.30 -8.36 -7.00
C LEU A 131 -15.86 -8.91 -6.97
N LEU A 132 -14.93 -8.27 -7.67
CA LEU A 132 -13.51 -8.65 -7.73
C LEU A 132 -12.85 -8.57 -6.35
N PHE A 133 -13.21 -7.58 -5.54
CA PHE A 133 -12.63 -7.33 -4.22
C PHE A 133 -13.45 -7.87 -3.04
N LYS A 134 -14.29 -8.90 -3.26
CA LYS A 134 -14.98 -9.56 -2.16
C LYS A 134 -14.01 -10.44 -1.37
N ASP A 135 -13.98 -10.24 -0.06
CA ASP A 135 -13.34 -11.16 0.88
C ASP A 135 -14.19 -12.43 1.06
N ASP A 136 -13.52 -13.57 1.25
CA ASP A 136 -14.17 -14.82 1.67
C ASP A 136 -14.74 -14.71 3.10
N LEU A 137 -15.84 -15.41 3.39
CA LEU A 137 -16.46 -15.36 4.71
C LEU A 137 -15.51 -15.81 5.83
N GLU A 138 -14.72 -16.85 5.61
CA GLU A 138 -13.74 -17.33 6.58
C GLU A 138 -12.69 -16.25 6.88
N TRP A 139 -12.23 -15.53 5.84
CA TRP A 139 -11.30 -14.43 5.96
C TRP A 139 -11.88 -13.28 6.80
N VAL A 140 -13.12 -12.89 6.51
CA VAL A 140 -13.85 -11.87 7.27
C VAL A 140 -14.00 -12.27 8.74
N GLN A 141 -14.36 -13.52 9.01
CA GLN A 141 -14.51 -14.03 10.38
C GLN A 141 -13.18 -14.05 11.15
N LYS A 142 -12.07 -14.45 10.51
CA LYS A 142 -10.74 -14.43 11.13
C LYS A 142 -10.33 -12.99 11.48
N LYS A 143 -10.46 -12.05 10.54
CA LYS A 143 -10.17 -10.63 10.74
C LYS A 143 -11.01 -10.03 11.87
N ALA A 144 -12.32 -10.29 11.88
CA ALA A 144 -13.23 -9.81 12.91
C ALA A 144 -12.85 -10.31 14.32
N LYS A 145 -12.43 -11.58 14.47
CA LYS A 145 -11.96 -12.11 15.75
C LYS A 145 -10.71 -11.38 16.25
N LEU A 146 -9.76 -11.08 15.36
CA LEU A 146 -8.55 -10.35 15.72
C LEU A 146 -8.85 -8.91 16.14
N VAL A 147 -9.70 -8.21 15.39
CA VAL A 147 -10.16 -6.85 15.75
C VAL A 147 -10.90 -6.86 17.09
N ALA A 148 -11.80 -7.82 17.31
CA ALA A 148 -12.54 -7.95 18.57
C ALA A 148 -11.65 -8.28 19.78
N SER A 149 -10.49 -8.91 19.54
CA SER A 149 -9.51 -9.22 20.59
C SER A 149 -8.53 -8.09 20.90
N ALA A 150 -8.58 -7.00 20.15
CA ALA A 150 -7.68 -5.87 20.31
C ALA A 150 -7.86 -5.20 21.68
N LYS A 151 -6.76 -4.71 22.23
CA LYS A 151 -6.70 -3.98 23.49
C LYS A 151 -6.19 -2.57 23.24
N MET A 152 -6.54 -1.65 24.13
CA MET A 152 -5.99 -0.30 24.15
C MET A 152 -5.06 -0.17 25.36
N PRO A 153 -3.76 -0.53 25.22
CA PRO A 153 -2.82 -0.50 26.34
C PRO A 153 -2.54 0.92 26.86
N ILE A 154 -2.63 1.91 25.98
CA ILE A 154 -2.54 3.35 26.29
C ILE A 154 -3.58 4.10 25.42
N PRO A 155 -4.07 5.28 25.85
CA PRO A 155 -4.95 6.10 25.02
C PRO A 155 -4.30 6.38 23.66
N GLY A 156 -5.07 6.30 22.57
CA GLY A 156 -4.56 6.54 21.21
C GLY A 156 -3.94 5.33 20.51
N MET A 157 -3.73 4.20 21.19
CA MET A 157 -3.09 3.01 20.61
C MET A 157 -3.95 1.77 20.77
N ALA A 158 -4.23 1.05 19.67
CA ALA A 158 -4.84 -0.28 19.69
C ALA A 158 -3.82 -1.35 19.31
N LEU A 159 -3.83 -2.49 20.01
CA LEU A 159 -2.94 -3.62 19.79
C LEU A 159 -3.71 -4.93 19.75
N SER A 160 -3.51 -5.72 18.69
CA SER A 160 -4.06 -7.08 18.54
C SER A 160 -2.95 -8.10 18.35
N ILE A 161 -3.16 -9.33 18.82
CA ILE A 161 -2.16 -10.42 18.74
C ILE A 161 -2.82 -11.66 18.13
N TYR A 162 -2.36 -12.05 16.95
CA TYR A 162 -2.69 -13.31 16.30
C TYR A 162 -1.68 -14.40 16.73
N ARG A 163 -2.11 -15.32 17.59
CA ARG A 163 -1.26 -16.37 18.14
C ARG A 163 -1.32 -17.66 17.35
N ASN A 164 -0.21 -18.42 17.37
CA ASN A 164 -0.09 -19.75 16.74
C ASN A 164 -0.42 -19.75 15.25
N ALA A 165 -0.03 -18.69 14.55
CA ALA A 165 -0.24 -18.55 13.12
C ALA A 165 0.75 -19.41 12.31
N ASP A 166 0.34 -19.84 11.12
CA ASP A 166 1.25 -20.46 10.16
C ASP A 166 2.17 -19.39 9.57
N ARG A 167 3.44 -19.76 9.32
CA ARG A 167 4.44 -18.85 8.71
C ARG A 167 4.18 -18.75 7.20
N ASP A 168 3.10 -18.05 6.86
CA ASP A 168 2.64 -17.85 5.49
C ASP A 168 2.25 -16.40 5.19
N GLN A 169 2.04 -16.12 3.90
CA GLN A 169 1.62 -14.80 3.44
C GLN A 169 0.22 -14.44 3.95
N GLN A 170 -0.66 -15.43 4.12
CA GLN A 170 -2.03 -15.17 4.58
C GLN A 170 -2.05 -14.61 5.99
N SER A 171 -1.24 -15.16 6.89
CA SER A 171 -1.16 -14.72 8.28
C SER A 171 -0.59 -13.31 8.42
N SER A 172 0.43 -12.97 7.61
CA SER A 172 0.98 -11.61 7.58
C SER A 172 0.01 -10.60 6.98
N VAL A 173 -0.68 -10.94 5.89
CA VAL A 173 -1.73 -10.10 5.28
C VAL A 173 -2.89 -9.88 6.24
N LEU A 174 -3.30 -10.92 6.98
CA LEU A 174 -4.38 -10.82 7.97
C LEU A 174 -4.01 -9.88 9.12
N ALA A 175 -2.77 -9.94 9.61
CA ALA A 175 -2.27 -9.00 10.62
C ALA A 175 -2.24 -7.56 10.08
N ALA A 176 -1.70 -7.35 8.88
CA ALA A 176 -1.69 -6.05 8.21
C ALA A 176 -3.10 -5.45 8.08
N GLN A 177 -4.07 -6.22 7.56
CA GLN A 177 -5.47 -5.79 7.44
C GLN A 177 -6.14 -5.53 8.80
N THR A 178 -5.75 -6.28 9.84
CA THR A 178 -6.22 -6.03 11.20
C THR A 178 -5.74 -4.66 11.67
N ALA A 179 -4.44 -4.35 11.53
CA ALA A 179 -3.91 -3.03 11.87
C ALA A 179 -4.57 -1.91 11.06
N ASP A 180 -4.82 -2.12 9.75
CA ASP A 180 -5.58 -1.18 8.90
C ASP A 180 -7.00 -0.94 9.43
N THR A 181 -7.65 -1.97 10.00
CA THR A 181 -8.99 -1.83 10.58
C THR A 181 -8.93 -1.09 11.92
N LEU A 182 -7.93 -1.35 12.75
CA LEU A 182 -7.81 -0.73 14.09
C LEU A 182 -7.70 0.79 14.03
N ILE A 183 -6.98 1.34 13.04
CA ILE A 183 -6.87 2.80 12.88
C ILE A 183 -8.17 3.49 12.45
N THR A 184 -9.19 2.73 12.02
CA THR A 184 -10.51 3.31 11.69
C THR A 184 -11.39 3.50 12.92
N ILE A 185 -10.98 2.98 14.09
CA ILE A 185 -11.72 3.08 15.33
C ILE A 185 -11.50 4.46 15.94
N ASN A 186 -12.60 5.12 16.34
CA ASN A 186 -12.54 6.44 16.95
C ASN A 186 -11.61 6.45 18.19
N GLY A 187 -10.72 7.45 18.25
CA GLY A 187 -9.75 7.62 19.33
C GLY A 187 -8.49 6.78 19.19
N ILE A 188 -8.30 6.04 18.09
CA ILE A 188 -7.08 5.30 17.79
C ILE A 188 -6.29 6.03 16.72
N SER A 189 -5.07 6.44 17.06
CA SER A 189 -4.10 7.04 16.12
C SER A 189 -3.00 6.07 15.72
N VAL A 190 -2.77 5.01 16.50
CA VAL A 190 -1.80 3.96 16.20
C VAL A 190 -2.47 2.58 16.34
N GLY A 191 -2.51 1.83 15.25
CA GLY A 191 -3.00 0.45 15.22
C GLY A 191 -1.84 -0.52 15.02
N VAL A 192 -1.68 -1.48 15.92
CA VAL A 192 -0.64 -2.52 15.85
C VAL A 192 -1.28 -3.90 15.84
N ALA A 193 -0.84 -4.75 14.91
CA ALA A 193 -1.17 -6.16 14.90
C ALA A 193 0.13 -6.98 14.93
N ILE A 194 0.23 -7.84 15.93
CA ILE A 194 1.34 -8.78 16.09
C ILE A 194 0.86 -10.15 15.62
N VAL A 195 1.70 -10.87 14.87
CA VAL A 195 1.49 -12.28 14.53
C VAL A 195 2.61 -13.11 15.13
N GLU A 196 2.26 -14.03 16.03
CA GLU A 196 3.18 -15.03 16.59
C GLU A 196 3.07 -16.30 15.75
N TYR A 197 4.15 -16.66 15.06
CA TYR A 197 4.20 -17.83 14.22
C TYR A 197 4.57 -19.09 15.01
N LYS A 198 4.13 -20.25 14.52
CA LYS A 198 4.42 -21.56 15.14
C LYS A 198 5.90 -21.90 15.21
N ASP A 199 6.74 -21.30 14.36
CA ASP A 199 8.19 -21.50 14.33
C ASP A 199 8.96 -20.65 15.36
N GLY A 200 8.25 -19.87 16.20
CA GLY A 200 8.85 -19.01 17.22
C GLY A 200 9.33 -17.65 16.69
N SER A 201 9.05 -17.34 15.42
CA SER A 201 9.21 -16.01 14.88
C SER A 201 7.95 -15.17 15.07
N LEU A 202 8.09 -13.85 14.89
CA LEU A 202 7.04 -12.88 15.08
C LEU A 202 7.06 -11.83 13.96
N GLY A 203 5.88 -11.40 13.53
CA GLY A 203 5.70 -10.25 12.65
C GLY A 203 4.91 -9.15 13.35
N VAL A 204 5.27 -7.89 13.13
CA VAL A 204 4.52 -6.72 13.60
C VAL A 204 4.12 -5.89 12.39
N SER A 205 2.84 -5.54 12.32
CA SER A 205 2.30 -4.57 11.38
C SER A 205 1.76 -3.37 12.15
N ALA A 206 2.27 -2.18 11.84
CA ALA A 206 1.84 -0.92 12.43
C ALA A 206 1.18 -0.03 11.37
N ARG A 207 0.16 0.70 11.80
CA ARG A 207 -0.58 1.70 11.03
C ARG A 207 -0.79 2.96 11.86
N SER A 208 -0.82 4.10 11.19
CA SER A 208 -1.17 5.38 11.79
C SER A 208 -2.26 6.10 10.99
N ASP A 209 -3.06 6.90 11.69
CA ASP A 209 -4.07 7.78 11.10
C ASP A 209 -3.46 8.98 10.33
N GLY A 210 -2.12 9.10 10.31
CA GLY A 210 -1.38 10.21 9.72
C GLY A 210 -0.71 11.12 10.75
N THR A 211 -1.19 11.09 12.01
CA THR A 211 -0.73 12.02 13.06
C THR A 211 0.51 11.52 13.81
N VAL A 212 0.79 10.21 13.75
CA VAL A 212 1.91 9.57 14.44
C VAL A 212 2.85 8.90 13.44
N ASN A 213 4.16 8.97 13.66
CA ASN A 213 5.15 8.32 12.79
C ASN A 213 5.44 6.88 13.24
N VAL A 214 4.79 5.89 12.62
CA VAL A 214 4.98 4.46 12.96
C VAL A 214 6.27 3.87 12.37
N GLN A 215 6.90 4.52 11.40
CA GLN A 215 8.20 4.09 10.87
C GLN A 215 9.26 4.11 11.97
N ARG A 216 9.33 5.20 12.75
CA ARG A 216 10.28 5.33 13.88
C ARG A 216 10.13 4.19 14.89
N ILE A 217 8.89 3.83 15.22
CA ILE A 217 8.59 2.74 16.17
C ILE A 217 9.14 1.40 15.64
N MET A 218 8.98 1.12 14.34
CA MET A 218 9.43 -0.14 13.75
C MET A 218 10.94 -0.18 13.49
N GLU A 219 11.58 0.94 13.17
CA GLU A 219 13.03 1.05 12.99
C GLU A 219 13.81 0.68 14.27
N GLU A 220 13.32 1.10 15.43
CA GLU A 220 13.88 0.75 16.75
C GLU A 220 13.79 -0.76 17.06
N LEU A 221 12.94 -1.50 16.34
CA LEU A 221 12.82 -2.96 16.43
C LEU A 221 13.62 -3.67 15.33
N GLY A 222 14.35 -2.94 14.49
CA GLY A 222 15.09 -3.48 13.34
C GLY A 222 14.23 -3.65 12.07
N GLY A 223 13.05 -3.03 12.02
CA GLY A 223 12.16 -3.01 10.87
C GLY A 223 12.24 -1.72 10.08
N GLY A 224 11.12 -1.35 9.45
CA GLY A 224 11.02 -0.11 8.69
C GLY A 224 9.68 0.04 7.98
N GLY A 225 9.60 1.04 7.10
CA GLY A 225 8.41 1.34 6.32
C GLY A 225 8.27 2.82 6.05
N HIS A 226 7.04 3.31 6.14
CA HIS A 226 6.66 4.70 5.94
C HIS A 226 5.97 5.26 7.19
N GLN A 227 5.87 6.58 7.26
CA GLN A 227 5.27 7.30 8.39
C GLN A 227 3.93 6.73 8.88
N THR A 228 3.07 6.26 7.97
CA THR A 228 1.72 5.75 8.29
C THR A 228 1.59 4.23 8.25
N VAL A 229 2.59 3.52 7.72
CA VAL A 229 2.55 2.07 7.48
C VAL A 229 3.96 1.51 7.64
N ALA A 230 4.18 0.70 8.66
CA ALA A 230 5.49 0.11 8.90
C ALA A 230 5.36 -1.31 9.47
N GLY A 231 6.45 -2.07 9.47
CA GLY A 231 6.47 -3.40 10.06
C GLY A 231 7.87 -3.93 10.33
N VAL A 232 7.93 -5.02 11.09
CA VAL A 232 9.16 -5.72 11.43
C VAL A 232 8.92 -7.23 11.53
N GLN A 233 9.94 -8.03 11.25
CA GLN A 233 9.97 -9.46 11.57
C GLN A 233 11.10 -9.72 12.55
N ILE A 234 10.80 -10.45 13.62
CA ILE A 234 11.75 -10.73 14.70
C ILE A 234 11.77 -12.25 14.91
N GLU A 235 12.96 -12.83 14.98
CA GLU A 235 13.14 -14.25 15.24
C GLU A 235 13.32 -14.54 16.73
N ASN A 236 12.95 -15.75 17.17
CA ASN A 236 13.21 -16.25 18.53
C ASN A 236 12.65 -15.35 19.65
N THR A 237 11.45 -14.81 19.46
CA THR A 237 10.79 -13.94 20.43
C THR A 237 9.29 -14.23 20.50
N ASN A 238 8.60 -13.64 21.47
CA ASN A 238 7.15 -13.69 21.57
C ASN A 238 6.59 -12.28 21.82
N ALA A 239 5.28 -12.13 21.64
CA ALA A 239 4.60 -10.85 21.74
C ALA A 239 4.77 -10.21 23.12
N LYS A 240 4.84 -11.00 24.21
CA LYS A 240 4.99 -10.45 25.57
C LYS A 240 6.33 -9.77 25.79
N ASP A 241 7.37 -10.19 25.06
CA ASP A 241 8.72 -9.62 25.20
C ASP A 241 8.84 -8.30 24.43
N VAL A 242 8.14 -8.16 23.30
CA VAL A 242 8.22 -6.97 22.43
C VAL A 242 7.12 -5.94 22.68
N GLU A 243 5.96 -6.36 23.20
CA GLU A 243 4.81 -5.50 23.48
C GLU A 243 5.17 -4.30 24.38
N PRO A 244 5.91 -4.44 25.50
CA PRO A 244 6.28 -3.31 26.34
C PRO A 244 7.12 -2.25 25.61
N GLN A 245 8.05 -2.68 24.76
CA GLN A 245 8.88 -1.78 23.97
C GLN A 245 8.05 -1.03 22.92
N ILE A 246 7.16 -1.73 22.21
CA ILE A 246 6.24 -1.11 21.23
C ILE A 246 5.35 -0.06 21.91
N ILE A 247 4.79 -0.39 23.08
CA ILE A 247 3.93 0.54 23.84
C ILE A 247 4.71 1.78 24.27
N ALA A 248 5.94 1.62 24.76
CA ALA A 248 6.78 2.74 25.18
C ALA A 248 7.10 3.70 24.02
N LEU A 249 7.50 3.15 22.87
CA LEU A 249 7.80 3.93 21.66
C LEU A 249 6.54 4.61 21.09
N ALA A 250 5.40 3.92 21.09
CA ALA A 250 4.13 4.51 20.67
C ALA A 250 3.70 5.66 21.59
N LYS A 251 3.90 5.52 22.90
CA LYS A 251 3.62 6.58 23.87
C LYS A 251 4.45 7.82 23.61
N GLU A 252 5.76 7.68 23.38
CA GLU A 252 6.65 8.80 23.04
C GLU A 252 6.18 9.53 21.78
N GLN A 253 5.83 8.80 20.73
CA GLN A 253 5.36 9.40 19.49
C GLN A 253 3.97 10.08 19.62
N LEU A 254 3.09 9.56 20.48
CA LEU A 254 1.81 10.21 20.80
C LEU A 254 2.02 11.50 21.61
N GLU A 255 2.95 11.51 22.57
CA GLU A 255 3.31 12.71 23.34
C GLU A 255 3.98 13.78 22.45
N GLU A 256 4.85 13.37 21.51
CA GLU A 256 5.46 14.27 20.51
C GLU A 256 4.39 14.96 19.64
N ARG A 257 3.37 14.21 19.21
CA ARG A 257 2.21 14.75 18.47
C ARG A 257 1.46 15.80 19.30
N ASP A 258 1.07 15.46 20.53
CA ASP A 258 0.24 16.33 21.38
C ASP A 258 0.97 17.64 21.72
N ASN A 259 2.30 17.58 21.90
CA ASN A 259 3.13 18.77 22.09
C ASN A 259 3.22 19.64 20.84
N ASN A 260 3.29 19.04 19.65
CA ASN A 260 3.32 19.77 18.38
C ASN A 260 1.97 20.45 18.08
N GLU A 261 0.84 19.81 18.39
CA GLU A 261 -0.49 20.43 18.29
C GLU A 261 -0.67 21.59 19.28
N SER A 262 -0.17 21.43 20.51
CA SER A 262 -0.19 22.49 21.51
C SER A 262 0.62 23.72 21.07
N ASN A 263 1.74 23.50 20.38
CA ASN A 263 2.58 24.58 19.83
C ASN A 263 1.99 25.23 18.57
N SER A 264 1.21 24.52 17.77
CA SER A 264 0.54 25.09 16.59
C SER A 264 -0.67 25.95 17.00
N ALA A 265 -1.43 25.51 18.03
CA ALA A 265 -2.52 26.27 18.61
C ALA A 265 -2.05 27.55 19.34
N ALA A 266 -0.83 27.57 19.87
CA ALA A 266 -0.21 28.75 20.49
C ALA A 266 0.31 29.80 19.49
N ARG A 267 0.24 29.51 18.18
CA ARG A 267 0.67 30.41 17.08
C ARG A 267 -0.50 31.05 16.32
N CYS A 268 -1.74 30.86 16.78
CA CYS A 268 -2.93 31.54 16.28
C CYS A 268 -3.33 32.72 17.16
#